data_AF-A0A9D5ECY8-F1
#
_entry.id   AF-A0A9D5ECY8-F1
#
_cell.length_a   1.000
_cell.length_b   1.000
_cell.length_c   1.000
_cell.angle_alpha   90.00
_cell.angle_beta   90.00
_cell.angle_gamma   90.00
#
_symmetry.space_group_name_H-M   'P 1'
#
loop_
_entity.id
_entity.type
_entity.pdbx_description
1 polymer ?
#
loop_
_entity_poly.entity_id
_entity_poly.type
_entity_poly.pdbx_seq_one_letter_code
_entity_poly.pdbx_strand_id
1 'polypeptide(L)'
;MPRSWLADLRAAGFEATLWSDVGPRDAGDDTICAWAFANGHVVLTYDLDFGTILQSTGAVGPSVVILRARDGRPQRARADVYLVLSKFRFALEEGALIIIDHLHHRVRMLPLAR
;
A
#
# COMPACT_ATOMS: atom_id res chain seq x y z
N MET A 1 8.24 6.95 0.11
CA MET A 1 7.23 7.86 0.69
C MET A 1 7.91 8.89 1.60
N PRO A 2 7.51 10.18 1.57
CA PRO A 2 7.97 11.17 2.55
C PRO A 2 7.60 10.81 3.99
N ARG A 3 8.42 11.17 4.99
CA ARG A 3 8.11 10.91 6.42
C ARG A 3 6.84 11.62 6.91
N SER A 4 6.39 12.67 6.24
CA SER A 4 5.15 13.37 6.58
C SER A 4 3.93 12.43 6.58
N TRP A 5 3.93 11.41 5.72
CA TRP A 5 2.88 10.37 5.69
C TRP A 5 2.68 9.66 7.03
N LEU A 6 3.75 9.48 7.83
CA LEU A 6 3.62 8.86 9.15
C LEU A 6 2.78 9.71 10.09
N ALA A 7 3.06 11.01 10.16
CA ALA A 7 2.34 11.93 11.02
C ALA A 7 0.87 12.05 10.58
N ASP A 8 0.66 12.13 9.27
CA ASP A 8 -0.65 12.19 8.63
C ASP A 8 -1.49 10.92 8.96
N LEU A 9 -0.98 9.73 8.68
CA LEU A 9 -1.69 8.46 8.95
C LEU A 9 -1.96 8.25 10.44
N ARG A 10 -1.00 8.56 11.31
CA ARG A 10 -1.17 8.44 12.76
C ARG A 10 -2.21 9.42 13.30
N ALA A 11 -2.23 10.65 12.79
CA ALA A 11 -3.26 11.63 13.14
C ALA A 11 -4.67 11.18 12.69
N ALA A 12 -4.76 10.37 11.64
CA ALA A 12 -5.99 9.72 11.20
C ALA A 12 -6.31 8.40 11.95
N GLY A 13 -5.52 8.02 12.96
CA GLY A 13 -5.76 6.85 13.80
C GLY A 13 -5.19 5.54 13.27
N PHE A 14 -4.38 5.57 12.22
CA PHE A 14 -3.71 4.39 11.69
C PHE A 14 -2.35 4.15 12.34
N GLU A 15 -2.03 2.89 12.60
CA GLU A 15 -0.65 2.50 12.86
C GLU A 15 0.15 2.53 11.55
N ALA A 16 1.29 3.21 11.56
CA ALA A 16 2.12 3.39 10.38
C ALA A 16 3.60 3.41 10.74
N THR A 17 4.41 2.74 9.91
CA THR A 17 5.87 2.76 9.95
C THR A 17 6.43 2.95 8.54
N LEU A 18 7.65 3.48 8.44
CA LEU A 18 8.39 3.51 7.18
C LEU A 18 9.30 2.30 7.13
N TRP A 19 9.43 1.70 5.94
CA TRP A 19 10.34 0.58 5.75
C TRP A 19 11.76 0.86 6.26
N SER A 20 12.28 2.06 6.02
CA SER A 20 13.61 2.46 6.48
C SER A 20 13.81 2.49 8.00
N ASP A 21 12.72 2.41 8.78
CA ASP A 21 12.76 2.35 10.24
C ASP A 21 12.71 0.90 10.76
N VAL A 22 12.33 -0.08 9.93
CA VAL A 22 12.12 -1.49 10.31
C VAL A 22 12.95 -2.49 9.50
N GLY A 23 13.61 -2.05 8.43
CA GLY A 23 14.41 -2.90 7.56
C GLY A 23 15.45 -2.16 6.72
N PRO A 24 16.30 -2.90 5.97
CA PRO A 24 17.35 -2.35 5.13
C PRO A 24 16.80 -1.52 3.98
N ARG A 25 17.44 -0.38 3.65
CA ARG A 25 16.97 0.52 2.58
C ARG A 25 17.03 -0.09 1.19
N ASP A 26 17.85 -1.10 1.01
CA ASP A 26 18.11 -1.85 -0.23
C ASP A 26 17.38 -3.20 -0.27
N ALA A 27 16.47 -3.45 0.68
CA ALA A 27 15.65 -4.65 0.65
C ALA A 27 14.76 -4.68 -0.60
N GLY A 28 14.68 -5.85 -1.24
CA GLY A 28 13.79 -6.06 -2.37
C GLY A 28 12.33 -6.10 -1.94
N ASP A 29 11.44 -5.85 -2.90
CA ASP A 29 9.99 -5.84 -2.71
C ASP A 29 9.45 -7.12 -2.07
N ASP A 30 10.00 -8.30 -2.41
CA ASP A 30 9.63 -9.57 -1.76
C ASP A 30 9.87 -9.56 -0.26
N THR A 31 10.98 -8.94 0.19
CA THR A 31 11.32 -8.82 1.60
C THR A 31 10.37 -7.86 2.31
N ILE A 32 10.04 -6.74 1.67
CA ILE A 32 9.06 -5.78 2.18
C ILE A 32 7.69 -6.43 2.30
N CYS A 33 7.26 -7.17 1.28
CA CYS A 33 6.00 -7.92 1.26
C CYS A 33 5.96 -8.96 2.38
N ALA A 34 6.99 -9.80 2.50
CA ALA A 34 7.05 -10.83 3.52
C ALA A 34 6.99 -10.25 4.94
N TRP A 35 7.72 -9.16 5.20
CA TRP A 35 7.66 -8.47 6.49
C TRP A 35 6.29 -7.87 6.75
N ALA A 36 5.71 -7.15 5.78
CA ALA A 36 4.41 -6.53 5.95
C ALA A 36 3.31 -7.57 6.17
N PHE A 37 3.35 -8.71 5.47
CA PHE A 37 2.43 -9.81 5.68
C PHE A 37 2.56 -10.41 7.08
N ALA A 38 3.79 -10.73 7.51
CA ALA A 38 4.05 -11.33 8.83
C ALA A 38 3.65 -10.41 10.01
N ASN A 39 3.63 -9.09 9.79
CA ASN A 39 3.31 -8.09 10.82
C ASN A 39 1.91 -7.47 10.64
N GLY A 40 1.08 -7.98 9.73
CA GLY A 40 -0.29 -7.47 9.53
C GLY A 40 -0.37 -6.06 8.95
N HIS A 41 0.65 -5.61 8.22
CA HIS A 41 0.69 -4.29 7.59
C HIS A 41 0.23 -4.33 6.12
N VAL A 42 -0.37 -3.21 5.69
CA VAL A 42 -0.63 -2.88 4.29
C VAL A 42 0.55 -2.07 3.75
N VAL A 43 1.05 -2.42 2.55
CA VAL A 43 2.13 -1.65 1.90
C VAL A 43 1.54 -0.47 1.15
N LEU A 44 1.93 0.76 1.50
CA LEU A 44 1.61 1.97 0.74
C LEU A 44 2.83 2.42 -0.08
N THR A 45 2.71 2.44 -1.41
CA THR A 45 3.85 2.71 -2.30
C THR A 45 3.48 3.56 -3.52
N TYR A 46 4.49 4.17 -4.16
CA TYR A 46 4.41 4.74 -5.51
C TYR A 46 4.91 3.75 -6.58
N ASP A 47 5.54 2.66 -6.15
CA ASP A 47 6.14 1.66 -7.02
C ASP A 47 5.07 0.78 -7.67
N LEU A 48 5.15 0.64 -8.98
CA LEU A 48 4.21 -0.16 -9.76
C LEU A 48 4.59 -1.65 -9.77
N ASP A 49 5.83 -1.98 -9.45
CA ASP A 49 6.38 -3.33 -9.58
C ASP A 49 5.84 -4.29 -8.51
N PHE A 50 5.33 -3.77 -7.39
CA PHE A 50 4.58 -4.58 -6.41
C PHE A 50 3.39 -5.32 -7.04
N GLY A 51 2.72 -4.71 -8.03
CA GLY A 51 1.62 -5.38 -8.74
C GLY A 51 2.12 -6.60 -9.54
N THR A 52 3.28 -6.47 -10.16
CA THR A 52 3.94 -7.55 -10.92
C THR A 52 4.37 -8.68 -9.99
N ILE A 53 4.93 -8.34 -8.83
CA ILE A 53 5.41 -9.30 -7.83
C ILE A 53 4.25 -10.10 -7.23
N LEU A 54 3.17 -9.45 -6.84
CA LEU A 54 1.97 -10.16 -6.33
C LEU A 54 1.40 -11.13 -7.37
N GLN A 55 1.42 -10.74 -8.66
CA GLN A 55 0.93 -11.58 -9.74
C GLN A 55 1.88 -12.76 -10.05
N SER A 56 3.19 -12.52 -10.06
CA SER A 56 4.18 -13.55 -10.40
C SER A 56 4.33 -14.61 -9.31
N THR A 57 4.17 -14.21 -8.05
CA THR A 57 4.27 -15.08 -6.87
C THR A 57 2.96 -15.79 -6.53
N GLY A 58 1.82 -15.29 -7.03
CA GLY A 58 0.50 -15.76 -6.60
C GLY A 58 0.21 -15.47 -5.13
N ALA A 59 0.83 -14.41 -4.59
CA ALA A 59 0.70 -14.07 -3.18
C ALA A 59 -0.74 -13.70 -2.82
N VAL A 60 -1.18 -14.17 -1.65
CA VAL A 60 -2.46 -13.80 -1.02
C VAL A 60 -2.35 -12.54 -0.17
N GLY A 61 -1.11 -12.08 0.07
CA GLY A 61 -0.83 -10.87 0.84
C GLY A 61 0.67 -10.51 0.79
N PRO A 62 1.06 -9.35 1.35
CA PRO A 62 0.19 -8.39 2.03
C PRO A 62 -0.70 -7.65 1.04
N SER A 63 -1.70 -6.94 1.56
CA SER A 63 -2.39 -5.95 0.75
C SER A 63 -1.45 -4.81 0.38
N VAL A 64 -1.60 -4.31 -0.85
CA VAL A 64 -0.79 -3.21 -1.37
C VAL A 64 -1.69 -2.11 -1.90
N VAL A 65 -1.42 -0.89 -1.46
CA VAL A 65 -2.02 0.34 -1.96
C VAL A 65 -0.98 1.09 -2.79
N ILE A 66 -1.21 1.18 -4.09
CA ILE A 66 -0.38 1.91 -5.04
C ILE A 66 -1.00 3.28 -5.29
N LEU A 67 -0.26 4.33 -4.96
CA LEU A 67 -0.59 5.69 -5.33
C LEU A 67 -0.02 6.01 -6.71
N ARG A 68 -0.88 6.34 -7.68
CA ARG A 68 -0.44 6.97 -8.92
C ARG A 68 -0.52 8.48 -8.74
N ALA A 69 0.57 9.09 -8.27
CA ALA A 69 0.65 10.54 -8.22
C ALA A 69 0.96 11.10 -9.61
N ARG A 70 -0.02 11.72 -10.27
CA ARG A 70 0.22 12.64 -11.41
C ARG A 70 -0.03 14.11 -11.04
N ASP A 71 -0.78 14.37 -9.98
CA ASP A 71 -0.99 15.73 -9.47
C ASP A 71 -0.06 15.99 -8.28
N GLY A 72 0.79 16.99 -8.40
CA GLY A 72 1.73 17.45 -7.36
C GLY A 72 1.07 18.10 -6.13
N ARG A 73 -0.10 17.62 -5.69
CA ARG A 73 -0.85 18.12 -4.52
C ARG A 73 -0.92 17.05 -3.43
N PRO A 74 0.02 17.07 -2.47
CA PRO A 74 0.11 16.08 -1.40
C PRO A 74 -1.17 15.94 -0.55
N GLN A 75 -1.93 17.01 -0.36
CA GLN A 75 -3.12 17.00 0.49
C GLN A 75 -4.23 16.10 -0.07
N ARG A 76 -4.41 16.12 -1.39
CA ARG A 76 -5.46 15.31 -2.04
C ARG A 76 -5.11 13.82 -2.00
N ALA A 77 -3.85 13.48 -2.26
CA ALA A 77 -3.36 12.11 -2.15
C ALA A 77 -3.60 11.52 -0.74
N ARG A 78 -3.42 12.30 0.32
CA ARG A 78 -3.68 11.86 1.70
C ARG A 78 -5.16 11.52 1.92
N ALA A 79 -6.06 12.42 1.50
CA ALA A 79 -7.49 12.20 1.62
C ALA A 79 -7.94 10.94 0.86
N ASP A 80 -7.39 10.72 -0.34
CA ASP A 80 -7.70 9.53 -1.14
C ASP A 80 -7.20 8.23 -0.47
N VAL A 81 -6.00 8.25 0.14
CA VAL A 81 -5.52 7.11 0.93
C VAL A 81 -6.43 6.83 2.11
N TYR A 82 -6.81 7.84 2.89
CA TYR A 82 -7.68 7.62 4.05
C TYR A 82 -9.03 7.05 3.65
N LEU A 83 -9.61 7.58 2.56
CA LEU A 83 -10.84 7.06 2.00
C LEU A 83 -10.68 5.59 1.63
N VAL A 84 -9.59 5.23 0.97
CA VAL A 84 -9.34 3.84 0.54
C VAL A 84 -9.12 2.90 1.72
N LEU A 85 -8.28 3.27 2.69
CA LEU A 85 -8.02 2.47 3.89
C LEU A 85 -9.31 2.24 4.69
N SER A 86 -10.17 3.26 4.78
CA SER A 86 -11.44 3.16 5.52
C SER A 86 -12.50 2.38 4.74
N LYS A 87 -12.67 2.68 3.45
CA LYS A 87 -13.72 2.09 2.60
C LYS A 87 -13.46 0.62 2.29
N PHE A 88 -12.20 0.24 2.12
CA PHE A 88 -11.80 -1.10 1.68
C PHE A 88 -11.18 -1.94 2.78
N ARG A 89 -11.47 -1.65 4.05
CA ARG A 89 -10.92 -2.38 5.20
C ARG A 89 -11.01 -3.90 5.04
N PHE A 90 -12.20 -4.41 4.76
CA PHE A 90 -12.41 -5.85 4.58
C PHE A 90 -11.57 -6.43 3.43
N ALA A 91 -11.52 -5.75 2.29
CA ALA A 91 -10.71 -6.19 1.16
C ALA A 91 -9.20 -6.16 1.48
N LEU A 92 -8.75 -5.15 2.24
CA LEU A 92 -7.37 -5.03 2.69
C LEU A 92 -6.99 -6.09 3.73
N GLU A 93 -7.93 -6.54 4.56
CA GLU A 93 -7.73 -7.63 5.51
C GLU A 93 -7.66 -9.00 4.81
N GLU A 94 -8.51 -9.22 3.79
CA GLU A 94 -8.55 -10.47 3.02
C GLU A 94 -7.45 -10.59 1.95
N GLY A 95 -6.71 -9.50 1.68
CA GLY A 95 -5.69 -9.43 0.64
C GLY A 95 -6.19 -8.76 -0.64
N ALA A 96 -5.70 -7.54 -0.90
CA ALA A 96 -6.06 -6.78 -2.08
C ALA A 96 -4.91 -5.91 -2.60
N LEU A 97 -4.85 -5.77 -3.92
CA LEU A 97 -4.13 -4.70 -4.59
C LEU A 97 -5.11 -3.57 -4.92
N ILE A 98 -4.88 -2.39 -4.33
CA ILE A 98 -5.66 -1.19 -4.60
C ILE A 98 -4.79 -0.16 -5.29
N ILE A 99 -5.19 0.28 -6.47
CA ILE A 99 -4.53 1.36 -7.21
C ILE A 99 -5.39 2.61 -7.10
N ILE A 100 -4.81 3.68 -6.59
CA ILE A 100 -5.43 4.99 -6.47
C ILE A 100 -4.94 5.86 -7.62
N ASP A 101 -5.86 6.37 -8.43
CA ASP A 101 -5.63 7.34 -9.50
C ASP A 101 -6.56 8.55 -9.28
N HIS A 102 -6.34 9.65 -10.00
CA HIS A 102 -7.04 10.94 -9.84
C HIS A 102 -8.56 10.88 -9.99
N LEU A 103 -9.06 9.88 -10.73
CA LEU A 103 -10.47 9.73 -11.06
C LEU A 103 -11.13 8.56 -10.32
N HIS A 104 -10.36 7.51 -10.01
CA HIS A 104 -10.92 6.24 -9.54
C HIS A 104 -9.91 5.47 -8.69
N HIS A 105 -10.43 4.62 -7.81
CA HIS A 105 -9.68 3.52 -7.21
C HIS A 105 -10.04 2.22 -7.93
N ARG A 106 -9.03 1.41 -8.24
CA ARG A 106 -9.22 0.05 -8.76
C ARG A 106 -8.83 -0.94 -7.68
N VAL A 107 -9.76 -1.79 -7.29
CA VAL A 107 -9.54 -2.85 -6.30
C VAL A 107 -9.45 -4.19 -7.02
N ARG A 108 -8.45 -4.99 -6.69
CA ARG A 108 -8.29 -6.37 -7.15
C ARG A 108 -7.99 -7.25 -5.93
N MET A 109 -8.85 -8.24 -5.67
CA MET A 109 -8.58 -9.24 -4.62
C MET A 109 -7.38 -10.10 -5.02
N LEU A 110 -6.59 -10.48 -4.02
CA LEU A 110 -5.50 -11.44 -4.17
C LEU A 110 -6.04 -12.88 -4.03
N PRO A 111 -5.41 -13.89 -4.66
CA PRO A 111 -4.27 -13.77 -5.57
C PRO A 111 -4.69 -13.17 -6.92
N LEU A 112 -3.78 -12.41 -7.56
CA LEU A 112 -4.06 -11.86 -8.89
C LEU A 112 -4.04 -12.99 -9.92
N ALA A 113 -5.07 -13.05 -10.76
CA ALA A 113 -5.07 -13.93 -11.93
C ALA A 113 -3.81 -13.69 -12.78
N ARG A 114 -3.17 -14.77 -13.22
CA ARG A 114 -1.95 -14.74 -14.04
C ARG A 114 -2.24 -14.20 -15.44
#